data_AF-A0AB74G4V5-F1
#
_entry.id   AF-A0AB74G4V5-F1
#
_cell.length_a   1.000
_cell.length_b   1.000
_cell.length_c   1.000
_cell.angle_alpha   90.00
_cell.angle_beta   90.00
_cell.angle_gamma   90.00
#
_symmetry.space_group_name_H-M   'P 1'
#
loop_
_entity.id
_entity.type
_entity.pdbx_description
1 polymer ?
#
loop_
_entity_poly.entity_id
_entity_poly.type
_entity_poly.pdbx_seq_one_letter_code
_entity_poly.pdbx_strand_id
1 'polypeptide(L)'
;MLDSLQEEVVPVNRVLIDYLTIHFFSNQHLKLIEEIIEMPIERFEELDYAPKGYIGQYVWNQVITIRYSIDDAVKGTVMEFSGQGCKHLARWLKTRKTNWQQFFRKVLDYQGNFTRIDFTLDDFVGSLSIPELKHKVILGHVWTTFQVSESHGGTDIINNESNGETLYLGSKKSQCRFCFYQKDHEQRKRRGIPLEEAKVKNRFELRYRKEKAQSLAKIISKTHDLTKLFFELLNGAICFYDRDPNDLGAKVDAKWAAFISNYGAITISLDTIPQSFEKTMSWLIHGVSPSLVFIAQVDQTFHSSLLPLIIEQGEMNPRQIKLLQNMKADPEYYQEEVEYYERKLQSISNEKTSY
;
A
#
# COMPACT_ATOMS: atom_id res chain seq x y z
N MET A 1 28.74 28.17 36.88
CA MET A 1 28.94 26.74 37.24
C MET A 1 27.65 26.23 37.84
N LEU A 2 26.73 25.82 36.96
CA LEU A 2 25.68 24.80 37.14
C LEU A 2 24.80 24.90 35.89
N ASP A 3 25.38 24.51 34.76
CA ASP A 3 24.59 24.03 33.63
C ASP A 3 23.89 22.77 34.12
N SER A 4 22.60 22.89 34.41
CA SER A 4 21.75 21.76 34.71
C SER A 4 21.70 20.87 33.48
N LEU A 5 22.30 19.70 33.60
CA LEU A 5 22.18 18.54 32.72
C LEU A 5 20.73 18.40 32.26
N GLN A 6 20.42 18.87 31.05
CA GLN A 6 19.26 18.37 30.33
C GLN A 6 19.57 16.90 30.06
N GLU A 7 18.90 15.99 30.77
CA GLU A 7 18.88 14.58 30.39
C GLU A 7 18.49 14.53 28.91
N GLU A 8 19.41 14.09 28.06
CA GLU A 8 19.11 13.80 26.66
C GLU A 8 18.05 12.69 26.66
N VAL A 9 16.79 13.08 26.52
CA VAL A 9 15.69 12.14 26.32
C VAL A 9 15.99 11.39 25.03
N VAL A 10 16.45 10.14 25.16
CA VAL A 10 16.70 9.25 24.03
C VAL A 10 15.42 9.20 23.19
N PRO A 11 15.46 9.60 21.91
CA PRO A 11 14.26 9.69 21.11
C PRO A 11 13.60 8.31 21.00
N VAL A 12 12.35 8.19 21.45
CA VAL A 12 11.57 6.95 21.28
C VAL A 12 11.38 6.71 19.78
N ASN A 13 11.72 5.51 19.32
CA ASN A 13 11.54 5.10 17.93
C ASN A 13 10.10 5.41 17.49
N ARG A 14 9.97 6.13 16.37
CA ARG A 14 8.68 6.69 15.95
C ARG A 14 8.17 5.99 14.71
N VAL A 15 6.98 5.41 14.80
CA VAL A 15 6.27 4.89 13.64
C VAL A 15 5.47 5.99 12.96
N LEU A 16 5.58 6.06 11.63
CA LEU A 16 4.96 7.06 10.78
C LEU A 16 4.34 6.41 9.55
N ILE A 17 3.18 6.89 9.10
CA ILE A 17 2.77 6.70 7.70
C ILE A 17 3.65 7.62 6.84
N ASP A 18 4.38 7.07 5.88
CA ASP A 18 5.40 7.79 5.08
C ASP A 18 5.13 7.72 3.58
N TYR A 19 4.07 7.03 3.15
CA TYR A 19 3.52 7.16 1.81
C TYR A 19 2.09 6.62 1.77
N LEU A 20 1.23 7.26 0.98
CA LEU A 20 -0.14 6.82 0.81
C LEU A 20 -0.61 7.01 -0.63
N THR A 21 -1.31 6.02 -1.17
CA THR A 21 -2.08 6.18 -2.41
C THR A 21 -3.46 5.60 -2.23
N ILE A 22 -4.48 6.43 -2.49
CA ILE A 22 -5.89 6.08 -2.40
C ILE A 22 -6.50 6.30 -3.78
N HIS A 23 -7.27 5.33 -4.27
CA HIS A 23 -8.05 5.40 -5.49
C HIS A 23 -9.54 5.38 -5.14
N PHE A 24 -10.31 6.26 -5.76
CA PHE A 24 -11.77 6.29 -5.67
C PHE A 24 -12.34 6.08 -7.07
N PHE A 25 -13.28 5.14 -7.21
CA PHE A 25 -14.09 4.95 -8.42
C PHE A 25 -15.15 6.04 -8.54
N SER A 26 -14.72 7.30 -8.59
CA SER A 26 -15.58 8.48 -8.61
C SER A 26 -14.90 9.66 -9.30
N ASN A 27 -15.66 10.37 -10.12
CA ASN A 27 -15.23 11.59 -10.82
C ASN A 27 -15.51 12.87 -10.01
N GLN A 28 -16.13 12.75 -8.82
CA GLN A 28 -16.43 13.88 -7.93
C GLN A 28 -15.19 14.32 -7.14
N HIS A 29 -14.10 14.60 -7.84
CA HIS A 29 -12.78 14.88 -7.24
C HIS A 29 -12.79 16.10 -6.31
N LEU A 30 -13.50 17.19 -6.63
CA LEU A 30 -13.62 18.37 -5.76
C LEU A 30 -14.27 18.01 -4.42
N LYS A 31 -15.39 17.27 -4.45
CA LYS A 31 -16.07 16.78 -3.25
C LYS A 31 -15.15 15.86 -2.44
N LEU A 32 -14.43 14.96 -3.10
CA LEU A 32 -13.48 14.07 -2.42
C LEU A 32 -12.34 14.86 -1.75
N ILE A 33 -11.81 15.92 -2.36
CA ILE A 33 -10.77 16.76 -1.75
C ILE A 33 -11.32 17.46 -0.51
N GLU A 34 -12.49 18.09 -0.65
CA GLU A 34 -13.16 18.81 0.44
C GLU A 34 -13.52 17.87 1.60
N GLU A 35 -14.02 16.67 1.31
CA GLU A 35 -14.51 15.77 2.34
C GLU A 35 -13.42 14.86 2.91
N ILE A 36 -12.45 14.37 2.13
CA ILE A 36 -11.44 13.42 2.63
C ILE A 36 -10.21 14.12 3.19
N ILE A 37 -9.65 15.06 2.43
CA ILE A 37 -8.42 15.79 2.84
C ILE A 37 -8.80 16.94 3.76
N GLU A 38 -9.96 17.55 3.50
CA GLU A 38 -10.51 18.67 4.29
C GLU A 38 -9.51 19.83 4.33
N MET A 39 -8.83 20.05 3.20
CA MET A 39 -7.96 21.20 2.96
C MET A 39 -8.62 22.09 1.91
N PRO A 40 -8.56 23.43 2.06
CA PRO A 40 -9.09 24.35 1.06
C PRO A 40 -8.44 24.11 -0.30
N ILE A 41 -9.26 24.04 -1.37
CA ILE A 41 -8.80 23.73 -2.73
C ILE A 41 -7.85 24.80 -3.26
N GLU A 42 -7.98 26.04 -2.78
CA GLU A 42 -7.14 27.20 -3.16
C GLU A 42 -5.67 27.03 -2.75
N ARG A 43 -5.38 26.05 -1.90
CA ARG A 43 -3.99 25.68 -1.59
C ARG A 43 -3.34 24.91 -2.74
N PHE A 44 -4.13 24.22 -3.56
CA PHE A 44 -3.63 23.38 -4.62
C PHE A 44 -3.48 24.18 -5.92
N GLU A 45 -2.39 23.92 -6.62
CA GLU A 45 -2.21 24.34 -8.01
C GLU A 45 -2.89 23.31 -8.90
N GLU A 46 -3.78 23.76 -9.78
CA GLU A 46 -4.39 22.92 -10.81
C GLU A 46 -3.52 22.88 -12.06
N LEU A 47 -3.30 21.67 -12.58
CA LEU A 47 -2.56 21.42 -13.81
C LEU A 47 -3.46 20.64 -14.77
N ASP A 48 -3.68 21.19 -15.97
CA ASP A 48 -4.48 20.62 -17.07
C ASP A 48 -3.77 19.47 -17.81
N TYR A 49 -2.86 18.79 -17.11
CA TYR A 49 -2.15 17.61 -17.59
C TYR A 49 -1.84 16.69 -16.40
N ALA A 50 -2.12 15.40 -16.56
CA ALA A 50 -1.72 14.40 -15.61
C ALA A 50 -1.17 13.12 -16.29
N PRO A 51 -0.12 12.49 -15.73
CA PRO A 51 0.38 11.20 -16.22
C PRO A 51 -0.70 10.11 -16.16
N LYS A 52 -0.49 9.02 -16.93
CA LYS A 52 -1.34 7.80 -16.92
C LYS A 52 -2.76 8.03 -17.45
N GLY A 53 -2.95 9.03 -18.31
CA GLY A 53 -4.22 9.28 -19.01
C GLY A 53 -5.32 9.83 -18.12
N TYR A 54 -4.95 10.54 -17.05
CA TYR A 54 -5.85 11.42 -16.29
C TYR A 54 -5.94 12.78 -16.97
N ILE A 55 -7.08 13.46 -16.81
CA ILE A 55 -7.33 14.74 -17.48
C ILE A 55 -6.50 15.85 -16.85
N GLY A 56 -6.51 15.93 -15.52
CA GLY A 56 -5.78 16.94 -14.78
C GLY A 56 -5.35 16.45 -13.40
N GLN A 57 -4.65 17.33 -12.68
CA GLN A 57 -4.23 17.08 -11.31
C GLN A 57 -4.20 18.35 -10.47
N TYR A 58 -4.51 18.19 -9.20
CA TYR A 58 -4.26 19.18 -8.15
C TYR A 58 -2.98 18.81 -7.41
N VAL A 59 -2.08 19.78 -7.27
CA VAL A 59 -0.78 19.59 -6.63
C VAL A 59 -0.60 20.57 -5.49
N TRP A 60 -0.23 20.07 -4.31
CA TRP A 60 0.17 20.90 -3.19
C TRP A 60 1.65 20.67 -2.87
N ASN A 61 2.48 21.69 -3.11
CA ASN A 61 3.92 21.71 -2.82
C ASN A 61 4.69 20.47 -3.31
N GLN A 62 4.25 19.83 -4.40
CA GLN A 62 4.80 18.57 -4.92
C GLN A 62 4.78 17.39 -3.93
N VAL A 63 4.02 17.50 -2.83
CA VAL A 63 4.00 16.48 -1.77
C VAL A 63 2.65 15.79 -1.62
N ILE A 64 1.57 16.43 -2.09
CA ILE A 64 0.25 15.83 -2.27
C ILE A 64 -0.18 16.06 -3.71
N THR A 65 -0.62 15.00 -4.38
CA THR A 65 -1.09 15.05 -5.77
C THR A 65 -2.43 14.34 -5.87
N ILE A 66 -3.47 15.01 -6.35
CA ILE A 66 -4.77 14.42 -6.67
C ILE A 66 -4.94 14.41 -8.18
N ARG A 67 -4.97 13.24 -8.80
CA ARG A 67 -5.24 13.08 -10.24
C ARG A 67 -6.70 12.74 -10.44
N TYR A 68 -7.33 13.33 -11.44
CA TYR A 68 -8.76 13.13 -11.69
C TYR A 68 -9.09 12.86 -13.16
N SER A 69 -10.16 12.11 -13.38
CA SER A 69 -10.86 12.00 -14.65
C SER A 69 -12.27 12.56 -14.50
N ILE A 70 -12.83 13.05 -15.59
CA ILE A 70 -14.17 13.65 -15.65
C ILE A 70 -15.14 12.70 -16.36
N ASP A 71 -14.64 11.90 -17.31
CA ASP A 71 -15.40 11.05 -18.22
C ASP A 71 -15.24 9.53 -17.94
N ASP A 72 -14.23 9.12 -17.18
CA ASP A 72 -13.92 7.72 -16.90
C ASP A 72 -14.00 7.44 -15.38
N ALA A 73 -15.19 6.98 -14.94
CA ALA A 73 -15.44 6.62 -13.54
C ALA A 73 -14.56 5.47 -13.02
N VAL A 74 -14.03 4.62 -13.91
CA VAL A 74 -13.13 3.53 -13.54
C VAL A 74 -11.75 4.09 -13.19
N LYS A 75 -11.25 5.06 -13.96
CA LYS A 75 -10.06 5.84 -13.58
C LYS A 75 -10.31 6.68 -12.34
N GLY A 76 -11.44 7.38 -12.29
CA GLY A 76 -11.90 8.13 -11.13
C GLY A 76 -10.88 9.12 -10.59
N THR A 77 -10.68 9.11 -9.27
CA THR A 77 -9.81 10.06 -8.56
C THR A 77 -8.73 9.31 -7.78
N VAL A 78 -7.46 9.71 -7.95
CA VAL A 78 -6.32 9.15 -7.20
C VAL A 78 -5.67 10.23 -6.34
N MET A 79 -5.63 10.01 -5.04
CA MET A 79 -4.89 10.85 -4.09
C MET A 79 -3.57 10.17 -3.72
N GLU A 80 -2.46 10.88 -3.91
CA GLU A 80 -1.11 10.44 -3.60
C GLU A 80 -0.47 11.39 -2.59
N PHE A 81 0.05 10.84 -1.50
CA PHE A 81 0.73 11.58 -0.44
C PHE A 81 2.16 11.02 -0.31
N SER A 82 3.15 11.86 -0.60
CA SER A 82 4.56 11.53 -0.33
C SER A 82 4.84 11.46 1.18
N GLY A 83 6.05 11.11 1.60
CA GLY A 83 6.40 11.14 3.04
C GLY A 83 6.29 12.51 3.68
N GLN A 84 6.59 13.58 2.94
CA GLN A 84 6.31 14.94 3.42
C GLN A 84 4.81 15.23 3.41
N GLY A 85 4.08 14.77 2.39
CA GLY A 85 2.63 14.91 2.31
C GLY A 85 1.94 14.24 3.51
N CYS A 86 2.35 13.03 3.88
CA CYS A 86 1.85 12.31 5.05
C CYS A 86 2.19 13.03 6.35
N LYS A 87 3.39 13.64 6.48
CA LYS A 87 3.75 14.47 7.64
C LYS A 87 2.87 15.72 7.75
N HIS A 88 2.58 16.37 6.63
CA HIS A 88 1.67 17.52 6.61
C HIS A 88 0.24 17.12 6.94
N LEU A 89 -0.26 16.03 6.34
CA LEU A 89 -1.57 15.48 6.63
C LEU A 89 -1.68 15.09 8.12
N ALA A 90 -0.68 14.42 8.70
CA ALA A 90 -0.67 14.09 10.12
C ALA A 90 -0.76 15.34 11.02
N ARG A 91 -0.08 16.43 10.66
CA ARG A 91 -0.21 17.71 11.38
C ARG A 91 -1.61 18.30 11.23
N TRP A 92 -2.16 18.27 10.02
CA TRP A 92 -3.52 18.74 9.72
C TRP A 92 -4.59 17.96 10.49
N LEU A 93 -4.48 16.64 10.52
CA LEU A 93 -5.34 15.77 11.32
C LEU A 93 -5.26 16.15 12.81
N LYS A 94 -4.05 16.38 13.33
CA LYS A 94 -3.86 16.81 14.72
C LYS A 94 -4.50 18.17 15.02
N THR A 95 -4.37 19.17 14.14
CA THR A 95 -4.99 20.49 14.34
C THR A 95 -6.51 20.40 14.37
N ARG A 96 -7.09 19.40 13.69
CA ARG A 96 -8.52 19.13 13.65
C ARG A 96 -8.98 18.13 14.71
N LYS A 97 -8.13 17.80 15.69
CA LYS A 97 -8.40 16.84 16.78
C LYS A 97 -8.83 15.45 16.26
N THR A 98 -8.34 15.06 15.09
CA THR A 98 -8.52 13.74 14.50
C THR A 98 -7.17 13.01 14.41
N ASN A 99 -7.18 11.77 13.93
CA ASN A 99 -6.00 10.90 13.89
C ASN A 99 -6.03 9.98 12.67
N TRP A 100 -4.96 9.21 12.47
CA TRP A 100 -4.87 8.27 11.35
C TRP A 100 -5.99 7.22 11.36
N GLN A 101 -6.38 6.70 12.52
CA GLN A 101 -7.47 5.72 12.60
C GLN A 101 -8.76 6.29 12.00
N GLN A 102 -9.14 7.49 12.42
CA GLN A 102 -10.35 8.17 11.94
C GLN A 102 -10.25 8.55 10.46
N PHE A 103 -9.09 9.03 10.01
CA PHE A 103 -8.85 9.31 8.59
C PHE A 103 -9.02 8.04 7.74
N PHE A 104 -8.39 6.93 8.13
CA PHE A 104 -8.51 5.66 7.42
C PHE A 104 -9.93 5.13 7.42
N ARG A 105 -10.66 5.24 8.55
CA ARG A 105 -12.09 4.89 8.63
C ARG A 105 -12.91 5.71 7.65
N LYS A 106 -12.74 7.04 7.66
CA LYS A 106 -13.43 7.96 6.75
C LYS A 106 -13.18 7.62 5.28
N VAL A 107 -11.93 7.37 4.89
CA VAL A 107 -11.63 6.94 3.51
C VAL A 107 -12.36 5.65 3.14
N LEU A 108 -12.43 4.66 4.05
CA LEU A 108 -13.16 3.42 3.82
C LEU A 108 -14.68 3.63 3.71
N ASP A 109 -15.25 4.52 4.53
CA ASP A 109 -16.68 4.88 4.48
C ASP A 109 -17.05 5.52 3.13
N TYR A 110 -16.10 6.23 2.52
CA TYR A 110 -16.19 6.78 1.17
C TYR A 110 -15.79 5.79 0.06
N GLN A 111 -15.70 4.50 0.39
CA GLN A 111 -15.35 3.43 -0.56
C GLN A 111 -13.96 3.63 -1.22
N GLY A 112 -13.05 4.31 -0.53
CA GLY A 112 -11.68 4.53 -0.98
C GLY A 112 -10.85 3.25 -0.95
N ASN A 113 -10.10 3.02 -2.02
CA ASN A 113 -9.20 1.89 -2.20
C ASN A 113 -7.76 2.31 -1.95
N PHE A 114 -7.21 1.89 -0.81
CA PHE A 114 -5.80 2.03 -0.51
C PHE A 114 -4.99 1.11 -1.43
N THR A 115 -4.32 1.70 -2.41
CA THR A 115 -3.49 0.98 -3.39
C THR A 115 -2.03 0.93 -2.98
N ARG A 116 -1.59 1.80 -2.07
CA ARG A 116 -0.27 1.76 -1.43
C ARG A 116 -0.27 2.41 -0.07
N ILE A 117 0.38 1.76 0.89
CA ILE A 117 0.72 2.30 2.21
C ILE A 117 2.17 1.96 2.48
N ASP A 118 2.99 2.96 2.74
CA ASP A 118 4.30 2.76 3.36
C ASP A 118 4.19 3.31 4.78
N PHE A 119 4.55 2.50 5.77
CA PHE A 119 4.77 3.00 7.13
C PHE A 119 6.20 2.68 7.57
N THR A 120 6.80 3.55 8.36
CA THR A 120 8.23 3.55 8.66
C THR A 120 8.49 3.65 10.14
N LEU A 121 9.57 3.03 10.59
CA LEU A 121 10.14 3.21 11.92
C LEU A 121 11.48 3.93 11.76
N ASP A 122 11.58 5.10 12.38
CA ASP A 122 12.85 5.83 12.51
C ASP A 122 13.57 5.35 13.78
N ASP A 123 14.79 4.82 13.60
CA ASP A 123 15.67 4.35 14.65
C ASP A 123 16.81 5.37 14.85
N PHE A 124 16.80 6.01 16.01
CA PHE A 124 17.69 7.12 16.35
C PHE A 124 19.01 6.66 16.96
N VAL A 125 19.07 5.43 17.47
CA VAL A 125 20.24 4.89 18.19
C VAL A 125 21.06 3.93 17.35
N GLY A 126 20.53 3.44 16.22
CA GLY A 126 21.22 2.45 15.41
C GLY A 126 21.10 1.04 16.01
N SER A 127 19.90 0.69 16.46
CA SER A 127 19.56 -0.54 17.18
C SER A 127 20.02 -1.81 16.45
N LEU A 128 20.04 -1.78 15.11
CA LEU A 128 20.51 -2.87 14.25
C LEU A 128 21.51 -2.36 13.21
N SER A 129 22.51 -3.17 12.90
CA SER A 129 23.44 -2.90 11.80
C SER A 129 22.87 -3.40 10.47
N ILE A 130 22.50 -2.50 9.57
CA ILE A 130 22.00 -2.89 8.23
C ILE A 130 23.02 -3.75 7.44
N PRO A 131 24.35 -3.44 7.47
CA PRO A 131 25.36 -4.34 6.89
C PRO A 131 25.35 -5.75 7.50
N GLU A 132 25.16 -5.88 8.81
CA GLU A 132 25.10 -7.17 9.51
C GLU A 132 23.85 -7.96 9.09
N LEU A 133 22.68 -7.30 9.03
CA LEU A 133 21.44 -7.93 8.56
C LEU A 133 21.58 -8.42 7.11
N LYS A 134 22.17 -7.60 6.23
CA LYS A 134 22.47 -7.99 4.85
C LYS A 134 23.36 -9.25 4.81
N HIS A 135 24.41 -9.29 5.62
CA HIS A 135 25.29 -10.45 5.70
C HIS A 135 24.56 -11.71 6.17
N LYS A 136 23.71 -11.59 7.21
CA LYS A 136 22.86 -12.71 7.68
C LYS A 136 21.90 -13.22 6.61
N VAL A 137 21.33 -12.33 5.77
CA VAL A 137 20.51 -12.75 4.62
C VAL A 137 21.35 -13.57 3.62
N ILE A 138 22.57 -13.13 3.31
CA ILE A 138 23.48 -13.83 2.38
C ILE A 138 23.85 -15.23 2.91
N LEU A 139 24.06 -15.36 4.23
CA LEU A 139 24.37 -16.63 4.88
C LEU A 139 23.16 -17.55 5.09
N GLY A 140 21.94 -17.08 4.81
CA GLY A 140 20.71 -17.85 5.09
C GLY A 140 20.31 -17.86 6.57
N HIS A 141 20.90 -17.00 7.42
CA HIS A 141 20.60 -16.91 8.85
C HIS A 141 19.33 -16.09 9.12
N VAL A 142 18.29 -16.33 8.34
CA VAL A 142 17.04 -15.58 8.37
C VAL A 142 15.87 -16.49 7.99
N TRP A 143 14.83 -16.47 8.80
CA TRP A 143 13.51 -16.94 8.39
C TRP A 143 12.72 -15.75 7.82
N THR A 144 12.08 -15.93 6.67
CA THR A 144 11.35 -14.85 6.01
C THR A 144 10.22 -15.35 5.13
N THR A 145 9.14 -14.57 5.03
CA THR A 145 8.04 -14.81 4.08
C THR A 145 8.36 -14.33 2.66
N PHE A 146 9.48 -13.61 2.47
CA PHE A 146 9.90 -13.08 1.18
C PHE A 146 10.78 -14.08 0.42
N GLN A 147 10.48 -14.31 -0.85
CA GLN A 147 11.25 -15.22 -1.71
C GLN A 147 12.54 -14.59 -2.28
N VAL A 148 12.63 -13.26 -2.30
CA VAL A 148 13.76 -12.55 -2.92
C VAL A 148 14.23 -11.43 -2.00
N SER A 149 15.53 -11.17 -2.02
CA SER A 149 16.14 -10.00 -1.42
C SER A 149 17.02 -9.27 -2.45
N GLU A 150 17.14 -7.96 -2.31
CA GLU A 150 18.07 -7.14 -3.07
C GLU A 150 18.84 -6.27 -2.08
N SER A 151 20.14 -6.11 -2.26
CA SER A 151 20.93 -5.19 -1.45
C SER A 151 21.63 -4.17 -2.31
N HIS A 152 21.73 -2.94 -1.82
CA HIS A 152 22.43 -1.85 -2.49
C HIS A 152 23.37 -1.21 -1.48
N GLY A 153 24.59 -0.96 -1.93
CA GLY A 153 25.60 -0.21 -1.19
C GLY A 153 26.39 0.64 -2.16
N GLY A 154 27.27 1.48 -1.65
CA GLY A 154 28.22 2.21 -2.48
C GLY A 154 29.23 2.96 -1.64
N THR A 155 30.33 3.33 -2.26
CA THR A 155 31.38 4.14 -1.65
C THR A 155 31.55 5.41 -2.47
N ASP A 156 31.65 6.55 -1.81
CA ASP A 156 32.17 7.76 -2.43
C ASP A 156 33.67 7.56 -2.62
N ILE A 157 34.10 7.35 -3.87
CA ILE A 157 35.48 7.02 -4.22
C ILE A 157 36.41 8.21 -3.94
N ILE A 158 35.92 9.44 -4.05
CA ILE A 158 36.73 10.65 -3.88
C ILE A 158 37.07 10.84 -2.39
N ASN A 159 36.07 10.66 -1.53
CA ASN A 159 36.20 10.86 -0.08
C ASN A 159 36.51 9.56 0.68
N ASN A 160 36.50 8.41 0.00
CA ASN A 160 36.61 7.06 0.56
C ASN A 160 35.59 6.78 1.69
N GLU A 161 34.36 7.28 1.54
CA GLU A 161 33.31 7.17 2.56
C GLU A 161 32.16 6.28 2.10
N SER A 162 31.62 5.46 3.01
CA SER A 162 30.42 4.64 2.71
C SER A 162 29.20 5.52 2.43
N ASN A 163 28.49 5.26 1.33
CA ASN A 163 27.21 5.86 1.00
C ASN A 163 26.02 5.19 1.71
N GLY A 164 26.31 4.30 2.66
CA GLY A 164 25.32 3.55 3.41
C GLY A 164 24.84 2.31 2.66
N GLU A 165 24.34 1.35 3.43
CA GLU A 165 23.75 0.11 2.95
C GLU A 165 22.22 0.17 3.00
N THR A 166 21.61 -0.53 2.05
CA THR A 166 20.16 -0.73 1.96
C THR A 166 19.87 -2.20 1.70
N LEU A 167 19.00 -2.79 2.51
CA LEU A 167 18.47 -4.14 2.37
C LEU A 167 17.00 -4.06 1.98
N TYR A 168 16.66 -4.62 0.81
CA TYR A 168 15.30 -4.84 0.38
C TYR A 168 14.91 -6.31 0.51
N LEU A 169 13.72 -6.56 1.02
CA LEU A 169 13.12 -7.89 1.10
C LEU A 169 11.79 -7.86 0.34
N GLY A 170 11.64 -8.73 -0.65
CA GLY A 170 10.54 -8.74 -1.61
C GLY A 170 10.84 -7.97 -2.90
N SER A 171 10.18 -8.39 -3.99
CA SER A 171 10.41 -7.82 -5.32
C SER A 171 9.78 -6.44 -5.48
N LYS A 172 10.26 -5.63 -6.42
CA LYS A 172 9.66 -4.32 -6.73
C LYS A 172 8.20 -4.40 -7.20
N LYS A 173 7.73 -5.57 -7.65
CA LYS A 173 6.37 -5.81 -8.15
C LYS A 173 5.44 -6.47 -7.13
N SER A 174 5.96 -6.91 -5.98
CA SER A 174 5.17 -7.58 -4.95
C SER A 174 4.17 -6.63 -4.27
N GLN A 175 3.18 -7.23 -3.61
CA GLN A 175 2.22 -6.51 -2.77
C GLN A 175 2.75 -6.17 -1.37
N CYS A 176 3.91 -6.72 -1.00
CA CYS A 176 4.60 -6.45 0.25
C CYS A 176 6.11 -6.40 -0.03
N ARG A 177 6.78 -5.33 0.36
CA ARG A 177 8.24 -5.18 0.24
C ARG A 177 8.76 -4.40 1.43
N PHE A 178 9.80 -4.89 2.10
CA PHE A 178 10.45 -4.18 3.19
C PHE A 178 11.75 -3.54 2.70
N CYS A 179 12.11 -2.40 3.29
CA CYS A 179 13.32 -1.64 2.98
C CYS A 179 13.96 -1.17 4.27
N PHE A 180 15.13 -1.70 4.61
CA PHE A 180 15.91 -1.30 5.77
C PHE A 180 17.17 -0.61 5.29
N TYR A 181 17.44 0.61 5.74
CA TYR A 181 18.59 1.38 5.27
C TYR A 181 19.13 2.35 6.30
N GLN A 182 20.40 2.71 6.11
CA GLN A 182 21.07 3.74 6.88
C GLN A 182 20.61 5.12 6.40
N LYS A 183 19.76 5.75 7.21
CA LYS A 183 19.06 7.00 6.88
C LYS A 183 19.97 8.21 6.97
N ASP A 184 20.91 8.20 7.90
CA ASP A 184 21.95 9.21 8.07
C ASP A 184 22.85 9.30 6.82
N HIS A 185 23.34 8.18 6.32
CA HIS A 185 24.12 8.11 5.07
C HIS A 185 23.30 8.57 3.86
N GLU A 186 22.01 8.23 3.79
CA GLU A 186 21.11 8.72 2.74
C GLU A 186 20.92 10.23 2.80
N GLN A 187 20.76 10.80 4.00
CA GLN A 187 20.62 12.25 4.20
C GLN A 187 21.91 13.00 3.86
N ARG A 188 23.07 12.47 4.23
CA ARG A 188 24.36 13.03 3.83
C ARG A 188 24.47 13.11 2.31
N LYS A 189 24.19 11.99 1.62
CA LYS A 189 24.27 11.94 0.16
C LYS A 189 23.28 12.87 -0.54
N ARG A 190 22.03 12.93 -0.07
CA ARG A 190 20.98 13.71 -0.74
C ARG A 190 20.94 15.19 -0.36
N ARG A 191 21.39 15.53 0.85
CA ARG A 191 21.19 16.86 1.44
C ARG A 191 22.46 17.50 2.01
N GLY A 192 23.59 16.80 1.97
CA GLY A 192 24.85 17.28 2.53
C GLY A 192 24.87 17.37 4.05
N ILE A 193 23.94 16.71 4.75
CA ILE A 193 23.86 16.74 6.22
C ILE A 193 24.95 15.82 6.81
N PRO A 194 25.85 16.30 7.68
CA PRO A 194 26.85 15.46 8.35
C PRO A 194 26.23 14.30 9.16
N LEU A 195 26.95 13.19 9.31
CA LEU A 195 26.43 12.00 10.00
C LEU A 195 26.17 12.26 11.50
N GLU A 196 26.92 13.19 12.09
CA GLU A 196 26.80 13.64 13.47
C GLU A 196 25.52 14.45 13.69
N GLU A 197 25.09 15.22 12.68
CA GLU A 197 23.87 16.03 12.72
C GLU A 197 22.61 15.22 12.35
N ALA A 198 22.80 14.08 11.68
CA ALA A 198 21.72 13.21 11.28
C ALA A 198 21.09 12.52 12.50
N LYS A 199 19.89 12.97 12.88
CA LYS A 199 19.14 12.44 14.03
C LYS A 199 18.74 10.97 13.86
N VAL A 200 18.33 10.57 12.66
CA VAL A 200 17.86 9.21 12.38
C VAL A 200 19.01 8.40 11.79
N LYS A 201 19.42 7.34 12.49
CA LYS A 201 20.49 6.44 12.05
C LYS A 201 19.97 5.45 11.02
N ASN A 202 18.96 4.66 11.38
CA ASN A 202 18.34 3.72 10.45
C ASN A 202 16.86 4.05 10.21
N ARG A 203 16.36 3.62 9.06
CA ARG A 203 14.93 3.57 8.79
C ARG A 203 14.52 2.20 8.29
N PHE A 204 13.44 1.69 8.87
CA PHE A 204 12.79 0.45 8.47
C PHE A 204 11.44 0.80 7.84
N GLU A 205 11.25 0.53 6.56
CA GLU A 205 10.02 0.83 5.82
C GLU A 205 9.28 -0.47 5.45
N LEU A 206 8.02 -0.58 5.87
CA LEU A 206 7.15 -1.68 5.46
C LEU A 206 6.17 -1.15 4.42
N ARG A 207 6.35 -1.57 3.17
CA ARG A 207 5.51 -1.15 2.03
C ARG A 207 4.51 -2.22 1.66
N TYR A 208 3.25 -1.85 1.67
CA TYR A 208 2.12 -2.66 1.23
C TYR A 208 1.47 -2.02 0.01
N ARG A 209 1.01 -2.85 -0.93
CA ARG A 209 0.37 -2.42 -2.18
C ARG A 209 -0.86 -3.27 -2.48
N LYS A 210 -1.74 -2.72 -3.33
CA LYS A 210 -2.95 -3.38 -3.83
C LYS A 210 -3.80 -3.95 -2.68
N GLU A 211 -4.23 -5.20 -2.78
CA GLU A 211 -5.08 -5.84 -1.79
C GLU A 211 -4.47 -5.86 -0.39
N LYS A 212 -3.16 -6.05 -0.24
CA LYS A 212 -2.52 -5.99 1.09
C LYS A 212 -2.54 -4.58 1.69
N ALA A 213 -2.46 -3.53 0.88
CA ALA A 213 -2.64 -2.17 1.36
C ALA A 213 -4.08 -1.93 1.83
N GLN A 214 -5.07 -2.44 1.11
CA GLN A 214 -6.47 -2.36 1.53
C GLN A 214 -6.73 -3.13 2.84
N SER A 215 -6.18 -4.34 3.00
CA SER A 215 -6.29 -5.09 4.25
C SER A 215 -5.59 -4.37 5.41
N LEU A 216 -4.40 -3.82 5.18
CA LEU A 216 -3.71 -3.01 6.18
C LEU A 216 -4.52 -1.78 6.59
N ALA A 217 -5.16 -1.10 5.64
CA ALA A 217 -6.01 0.05 5.94
C ALA A 217 -7.18 -0.31 6.87
N LYS A 218 -7.80 -1.49 6.68
CA LYS A 218 -8.86 -2.00 7.56
C LYS A 218 -8.36 -2.33 8.96
N ILE A 219 -7.09 -2.70 9.13
CA ILE A 219 -6.47 -2.91 10.44
C ILE A 219 -6.19 -1.55 11.09
N ILE A 220 -5.58 -0.61 10.35
CA ILE A 220 -5.28 0.75 10.82
C ILE A 220 -6.54 1.49 11.25
N SER A 221 -7.67 1.31 10.55
CA SER A 221 -8.95 1.93 10.93
C SER A 221 -9.56 1.40 12.24
N LYS A 222 -8.98 0.34 12.82
CA LYS A 222 -9.41 -0.31 14.07
C LYS A 222 -8.39 -0.21 15.21
N THR A 223 -7.14 0.18 14.96
CA THR A 223 -6.10 0.34 16.00
C THR A 223 -5.70 1.80 16.18
N HIS A 224 -5.24 2.16 17.37
CA HIS A 224 -4.61 3.45 17.66
C HIS A 224 -3.09 3.34 17.79
N ASP A 225 -2.56 2.12 17.93
CA ASP A 225 -1.15 1.86 18.17
C ASP A 225 -0.48 1.37 16.89
N LEU A 226 0.05 2.33 16.13
CA LEU A 226 0.83 2.04 14.92
C LEU A 226 2.19 1.41 15.25
N THR A 227 2.74 1.66 16.44
CA THR A 227 4.03 1.09 16.86
C THR A 227 3.90 -0.40 17.08
N LYS A 228 2.91 -0.82 17.87
CA LYS A 228 2.58 -2.24 18.04
C LYS A 228 2.32 -2.91 16.69
N LEU A 229 1.48 -2.31 15.84
CA LEU A 229 1.18 -2.85 14.52
C LEU A 229 2.43 -3.00 13.63
N PHE A 230 3.35 -2.02 13.68
CA PHE A 230 4.62 -2.09 12.93
C PHE A 230 5.41 -3.33 13.31
N PHE A 231 5.64 -3.53 14.60
CA PHE A 231 6.44 -4.65 15.08
C PHE A 231 5.74 -5.98 14.90
N GLU A 232 4.41 -6.04 15.05
CA GLU A 232 3.64 -7.24 14.75
C GLU A 232 3.76 -7.66 13.29
N LEU A 233 3.68 -6.70 12.37
CA LEU A 233 3.84 -6.94 10.94
C LEU A 233 5.29 -7.30 10.55
N LEU A 234 6.27 -6.70 11.22
CA LEU A 234 7.67 -7.03 11.02
C LEU A 234 7.99 -8.46 11.50
N ASN A 235 7.58 -8.79 12.72
CA ASN A 235 7.80 -10.10 13.34
C ASN A 235 7.07 -11.22 12.61
N GLY A 236 5.87 -10.94 12.06
CA GLY A 236 5.12 -11.87 11.23
C GLY A 236 5.71 -12.11 9.82
N ALA A 237 6.76 -11.40 9.44
CA ALA A 237 7.33 -11.46 8.09
C ALA A 237 8.82 -11.86 8.04
N ILE A 238 9.60 -11.55 9.07
CA ILE A 238 11.04 -11.83 9.13
C ILE A 238 11.52 -12.07 10.55
N CYS A 239 12.45 -13.02 10.72
CA CYS A 239 13.17 -13.25 11.96
C CYS A 239 14.63 -13.64 11.67
N PHE A 240 15.59 -12.97 12.31
CA PHE A 240 17.02 -13.24 12.13
C PHE A 240 17.56 -14.18 13.21
N TYR A 241 18.48 -15.06 12.82
CA TYR A 241 19.07 -16.10 13.66
C TYR A 241 20.58 -15.96 13.76
N ASP A 242 21.19 -16.69 14.70
CA ASP A 242 22.65 -16.83 14.82
C ASP A 242 23.25 -17.69 13.69
N ARG A 243 22.49 -18.68 13.21
CA ARG A 243 22.81 -19.63 12.12
C ARG A 243 21.60 -19.89 11.22
N ASP A 244 21.66 -20.88 10.33
CA ASP A 244 20.49 -21.30 9.54
C ASP A 244 19.32 -21.65 10.47
N PRO A 245 18.11 -21.08 10.27
CA PRO A 245 16.96 -21.34 11.11
C PRO A 245 16.51 -22.81 11.15
N ASN A 246 16.92 -23.64 10.19
CA ASN A 246 16.60 -25.07 10.14
C ASN A 246 17.63 -25.94 10.90
N ASP A 247 18.74 -25.37 11.35
CA ASP A 247 19.74 -26.11 12.11
C ASP A 247 19.26 -26.42 13.53
N LEU A 248 19.63 -27.61 14.02
CA LEU A 248 19.38 -27.98 15.42
C LEU A 248 20.10 -27.01 16.36
N GLY A 249 19.33 -26.39 17.26
CA GLY A 249 19.84 -25.45 18.25
C GLY A 249 20.01 -24.02 17.75
N ALA A 250 19.50 -23.68 16.55
CA ALA A 250 19.41 -22.30 16.08
C ALA A 250 18.68 -21.42 17.09
N LYS A 251 19.21 -20.21 17.32
CA LYS A 251 18.63 -19.23 18.25
C LYS A 251 18.36 -17.92 17.51
N VAL A 252 17.27 -17.27 17.90
CA VAL A 252 16.98 -15.91 17.44
C VAL A 252 18.16 -15.01 17.82
N ASP A 253 18.62 -14.20 16.87
CA ASP A 253 19.70 -13.25 17.09
C ASP A 253 19.37 -12.32 18.25
N ALA A 254 20.31 -12.13 19.18
CA ALA A 254 20.05 -11.38 20.42
C ALA A 254 19.70 -9.90 20.17
N LYS A 255 20.33 -9.25 19.19
CA LYS A 255 20.01 -7.85 18.83
C LYS A 255 18.65 -7.79 18.16
N TRP A 256 18.34 -8.75 17.28
CA TRP A 256 17.02 -8.85 16.66
C TRP A 256 15.91 -9.08 17.69
N ALA A 257 16.12 -10.01 18.63
CA ALA A 257 15.17 -10.30 19.71
C ALA A 257 14.95 -9.06 20.60
N ALA A 258 16.01 -8.32 20.95
CA ALA A 258 15.89 -7.08 21.69
C ALA A 258 15.12 -6.00 20.90
N PHE A 259 15.35 -5.91 19.59
CA PHE A 259 14.68 -4.96 18.71
C PHE A 259 13.19 -5.26 18.51
N ILE A 260 12.82 -6.52 18.31
CA ILE A 260 11.42 -6.97 18.23
C ILE A 260 10.76 -6.99 19.62
N SER A 261 11.52 -7.18 20.69
CA SER A 261 11.00 -7.26 22.06
C SER A 261 9.90 -8.33 22.18
N ASN A 262 8.80 -8.02 22.86
CA ASN A 262 7.67 -8.94 23.11
C ASN A 262 6.46 -8.67 22.20
N TYR A 263 6.63 -7.99 21.07
CA TYR A 263 5.52 -7.77 20.14
C TYR A 263 5.09 -9.10 19.49
N GLY A 264 3.78 -9.25 19.28
CA GLY A 264 3.21 -10.43 18.61
C GLY A 264 3.63 -10.53 17.15
N ALA A 265 2.97 -11.41 16.40
CA ALA A 265 3.20 -11.56 14.96
C ALA A 265 1.86 -11.51 14.22
N ILE A 266 1.78 -10.66 13.20
CA ILE A 266 0.63 -10.56 12.30
C ILE A 266 1.14 -10.69 10.87
N THR A 267 0.55 -11.61 10.11
CA THR A 267 0.74 -11.69 8.67
C THR A 267 -0.54 -11.21 8.00
N ILE A 268 -0.42 -10.26 7.08
CA ILE A 268 -1.53 -9.92 6.19
C ILE A 268 -1.63 -11.04 5.15
N SER A 269 -2.47 -12.03 5.47
CA SER A 269 -2.95 -12.98 4.48
C SER A 269 -3.75 -12.19 3.45
N LEU A 270 -3.47 -12.47 2.19
CA LEU A 270 -4.54 -12.39 1.22
C LEU A 270 -5.27 -13.69 1.46
N ASP A 271 -6.48 -13.62 2.00
CA ASP A 271 -7.31 -14.79 1.86
C ASP A 271 -7.33 -15.10 0.36
N THR A 272 -6.99 -16.32 0.00
CA THR A 272 -7.41 -16.90 -1.26
C THR A 272 -8.92 -17.10 -1.23
N ILE A 273 -9.67 -16.08 -0.77
CA ILE A 273 -10.99 -15.84 -1.32
C ILE A 273 -10.72 -15.73 -2.81
N PRO A 274 -11.42 -16.47 -3.66
CA PRO A 274 -11.40 -16.29 -5.09
C PRO A 274 -12.00 -14.92 -5.45
N GLN A 275 -11.31 -13.84 -5.05
CA GLN A 275 -11.58 -12.43 -5.31
C GLN A 275 -11.61 -12.09 -6.81
N SER A 276 -11.57 -13.08 -7.70
CA SER A 276 -11.84 -12.87 -9.11
C SER A 276 -13.34 -12.78 -9.40
N PHE A 277 -14.24 -13.51 -8.72
CA PHE A 277 -15.64 -13.53 -9.16
C PHE A 277 -16.37 -12.21 -8.86
N GLU A 278 -16.46 -11.80 -7.60
CA GLU A 278 -17.05 -10.50 -7.22
C GLU A 278 -16.42 -9.32 -7.96
N LYS A 279 -15.07 -9.26 -8.07
CA LYS A 279 -14.39 -8.17 -8.79
C LYS A 279 -14.71 -8.19 -10.28
N THR A 280 -14.76 -9.36 -10.91
CA THR A 280 -15.15 -9.51 -12.31
C THR A 280 -16.60 -9.09 -12.50
N MET A 281 -17.51 -9.49 -11.62
CA MET A 281 -18.92 -9.09 -11.68
C MET A 281 -19.08 -7.57 -11.49
N SER A 282 -18.43 -6.98 -10.49
CA SER A 282 -18.45 -5.53 -10.27
C SER A 282 -17.92 -4.76 -11.49
N TRP A 283 -16.82 -5.22 -12.10
CA TRP A 283 -16.25 -4.60 -13.30
C TRP A 283 -17.17 -4.76 -14.52
N LEU A 284 -17.76 -5.93 -14.73
CA LEU A 284 -18.71 -6.16 -15.82
C LEU A 284 -19.95 -5.28 -15.67
N ILE A 285 -20.52 -5.22 -14.47
CA ILE A 285 -21.73 -4.45 -14.18
C ILE A 285 -21.48 -2.95 -14.36
N HIS A 286 -20.41 -2.42 -13.75
CA HIS A 286 -20.20 -0.97 -13.67
C HIS A 286 -19.30 -0.40 -14.79
N GLY A 287 -18.38 -1.20 -15.34
CA GLY A 287 -17.37 -0.75 -16.29
C GLY A 287 -17.56 -1.21 -17.73
N VAL A 288 -18.23 -2.34 -17.98
CA VAL A 288 -18.32 -2.96 -19.32
C VAL A 288 -19.75 -2.99 -19.86
N SER A 289 -20.76 -3.01 -18.98
CA SER A 289 -22.17 -3.15 -19.37
C SER A 289 -22.63 -2.13 -20.43
N PRO A 290 -22.24 -0.83 -20.42
CA PRO A 290 -22.69 0.10 -21.46
C PRO A 290 -22.18 -0.28 -22.85
N SER A 291 -20.94 -0.77 -22.94
CA SER A 291 -20.35 -1.22 -24.20
C SER A 291 -21.01 -2.50 -24.72
N LEU A 292 -21.34 -3.45 -23.84
CA LEU A 292 -22.05 -4.68 -24.23
C LEU A 292 -23.45 -4.34 -24.78
N VAL A 293 -24.17 -3.43 -24.12
CA VAL A 293 -25.48 -2.96 -24.58
C VAL A 293 -25.37 -2.26 -25.94
N PHE A 294 -24.36 -1.40 -26.12
CA PHE A 294 -24.12 -0.74 -27.40
C PHE A 294 -23.89 -1.74 -28.55
N ILE A 295 -22.99 -2.71 -28.36
CA ILE A 295 -22.72 -3.72 -29.41
C ILE A 295 -23.94 -4.61 -29.65
N ALA A 296 -24.70 -4.97 -28.61
CA ALA A 296 -25.96 -5.69 -28.77
C ALA A 296 -26.96 -4.89 -29.64
N GLN A 297 -27.03 -3.57 -29.47
CA GLN A 297 -27.89 -2.70 -30.29
C GLN A 297 -27.38 -2.61 -31.74
N VAL A 298 -26.07 -2.58 -31.95
CA VAL A 298 -25.45 -2.65 -33.29
C VAL A 298 -25.84 -3.95 -33.98
N ASP A 299 -25.71 -5.08 -33.30
CA ASP A 299 -26.09 -6.40 -33.84
C ASP A 299 -27.55 -6.46 -34.26
N GLN A 300 -28.46 -5.91 -33.46
CA GLN A 300 -29.87 -5.81 -33.82
C GLN A 300 -30.13 -4.92 -35.03
N THR A 301 -29.43 -3.79 -35.12
CA THR A 301 -29.66 -2.76 -36.15
C THR A 301 -29.12 -3.19 -37.52
N PHE A 302 -27.95 -3.83 -37.53
CA PHE A 302 -27.25 -4.20 -38.76
C PHE A 302 -27.33 -5.69 -39.08
N HIS A 303 -28.15 -6.44 -38.32
CA HIS A 303 -28.29 -7.90 -38.45
C HIS A 303 -26.93 -8.63 -38.40
N SER A 304 -26.03 -8.16 -37.52
CA SER A 304 -24.72 -8.77 -37.29
C SER A 304 -24.69 -9.64 -36.02
N SER A 305 -23.57 -10.33 -35.81
CA SER A 305 -23.33 -11.21 -34.66
C SER A 305 -22.00 -10.91 -33.96
N LEU A 306 -21.64 -9.63 -33.88
CA LEU A 306 -20.37 -9.16 -33.32
C LEU A 306 -20.22 -9.51 -31.84
N LEU A 307 -21.27 -9.37 -31.02
CA LEU A 307 -21.19 -9.67 -29.60
C LEU A 307 -20.90 -11.16 -29.33
N PRO A 308 -21.62 -12.12 -29.95
CA PRO A 308 -21.25 -13.53 -29.91
C PRO A 308 -19.81 -13.81 -30.36
N LEU A 309 -19.37 -13.21 -31.47
CA LEU A 309 -18.01 -13.41 -32.00
C LEU A 309 -16.93 -12.91 -31.04
N ILE A 310 -17.16 -11.77 -30.37
CA ILE A 310 -16.24 -11.24 -29.34
C ILE A 310 -16.11 -12.24 -28.18
N ILE A 311 -17.22 -12.85 -27.75
CA ILE A 311 -17.22 -13.85 -26.67
C ILE A 311 -16.46 -15.10 -27.11
N GLU A 312 -16.64 -15.57 -28.34
CA GLU A 312 -15.94 -16.75 -28.89
C GLU A 312 -14.42 -16.55 -28.98
N GLN A 313 -13.96 -15.33 -29.28
CA GLN A 313 -12.53 -14.99 -29.30
C GLN A 313 -11.94 -14.75 -27.89
N GLY A 314 -12.78 -14.68 -26.85
CA GLY A 314 -12.34 -14.44 -25.48
C GLY A 314 -11.72 -15.68 -24.84
N GLU A 315 -10.46 -15.61 -24.42
CA GLU A 315 -9.81 -16.68 -23.68
C GLU A 315 -9.78 -16.41 -22.16
N MET A 316 -10.11 -17.43 -21.37
CA MET A 316 -9.94 -17.36 -19.92
C MET A 316 -8.45 -17.38 -19.56
N ASN A 317 -8.01 -16.42 -18.75
CA ASN A 317 -6.64 -16.43 -18.25
C ASN A 317 -6.44 -17.54 -17.18
N PRO A 318 -5.19 -17.92 -16.85
CA PRO A 318 -4.92 -19.01 -15.90
C PRO A 318 -5.59 -18.85 -14.53
N ARG A 319 -5.78 -17.60 -14.06
CA ARG A 319 -6.45 -17.31 -12.79
C ARG A 319 -7.95 -17.57 -12.88
N GLN A 320 -8.60 -17.18 -13.98
CA GLN A 320 -10.03 -17.44 -14.24
C GLN A 320 -10.30 -18.93 -14.40
N ILE A 321 -9.42 -19.66 -15.10
CA ILE A 321 -9.52 -21.13 -15.21
C ILE A 321 -9.46 -21.77 -13.82
N LYS A 322 -8.50 -21.36 -12.98
CA LYS A 322 -8.36 -21.90 -11.62
C LYS A 322 -9.54 -21.54 -10.72
N LEU A 323 -10.07 -20.33 -10.85
CA LEU A 323 -11.31 -19.91 -10.18
C LEU A 323 -12.47 -20.83 -10.57
N LEU A 324 -12.70 -21.04 -11.86
CA LEU A 324 -13.80 -21.87 -12.35
C LEU A 324 -13.65 -23.32 -11.88
N GLN A 325 -12.43 -23.85 -11.81
CA GLN A 325 -12.16 -25.17 -11.23
C GLN A 325 -12.53 -25.23 -9.75
N ASN A 326 -12.18 -24.21 -8.97
CA ASN A 326 -12.56 -24.12 -7.56
C ASN A 326 -14.09 -23.99 -7.40
N MET A 327 -14.75 -23.23 -8.28
CA MET A 327 -16.22 -23.10 -8.29
C MET A 327 -16.91 -24.45 -8.53
N LYS A 328 -16.37 -25.24 -9.46
CA LYS A 328 -16.86 -26.61 -9.72
C LYS A 328 -16.59 -27.57 -8.58
N ALA A 329 -15.57 -27.33 -7.76
CA ALA A 329 -15.19 -28.20 -6.65
C ALA A 329 -16.04 -27.97 -5.39
N ASP A 330 -16.67 -26.80 -5.26
CA ASP A 330 -17.52 -26.42 -4.11
C ASP A 330 -18.80 -25.71 -4.59
N PRO A 331 -19.67 -26.39 -5.34
CA PRO A 331 -20.77 -25.75 -6.07
C PRO A 331 -21.79 -25.05 -5.17
N GLU A 332 -22.08 -25.58 -3.98
CA GLU A 332 -23.07 -25.01 -3.06
C GLU A 332 -22.69 -23.58 -2.63
N TYR A 333 -21.43 -23.38 -2.24
CA TYR A 333 -20.92 -22.06 -1.83
C TYR A 333 -21.01 -21.02 -2.94
N TYR A 334 -20.61 -21.36 -4.17
CA TYR A 334 -20.61 -20.39 -5.28
C TYR A 334 -21.98 -20.22 -5.93
N GLN A 335 -22.89 -21.19 -5.80
CA GLN A 335 -24.25 -21.06 -6.31
C GLN A 335 -24.98 -19.91 -5.59
N GLU A 336 -24.83 -19.78 -4.27
CA GLU A 336 -25.39 -18.66 -3.52
C GLU A 336 -24.84 -17.30 -3.99
N GLU A 337 -23.54 -17.25 -4.33
CA GLU A 337 -22.88 -16.05 -4.83
C GLU A 337 -23.38 -15.66 -6.24
N VAL A 338 -23.55 -16.64 -7.12
CA VAL A 338 -24.15 -16.42 -8.46
C VAL A 338 -25.58 -15.91 -8.33
N GLU A 339 -26.40 -16.58 -7.53
CA GLU A 339 -27.80 -16.17 -7.30
C GLU A 339 -27.91 -14.77 -6.69
N TYR A 340 -26.98 -14.38 -5.81
CA TYR A 340 -26.91 -13.02 -5.30
C TYR A 340 -26.74 -11.99 -6.43
N TYR A 341 -25.82 -12.24 -7.38
CA TYR A 341 -25.63 -11.33 -8.51
C TYR A 341 -26.78 -11.36 -9.52
N GLU A 342 -27.43 -12.50 -9.72
CA GLU A 342 -28.66 -12.60 -10.53
C GLU A 342 -29.77 -11.71 -9.94
N ARG A 343 -30.04 -11.85 -8.63
CA ARG A 343 -31.01 -11.01 -7.92
C ARG A 343 -30.66 -9.53 -8.01
N LYS A 344 -29.38 -9.18 -7.85
CA LYS A 344 -28.89 -7.80 -7.93
C LYS A 344 -29.04 -7.20 -9.34
N LEU A 345 -28.81 -7.98 -10.39
CA LEU A 345 -29.00 -7.52 -11.77
C LEU A 345 -30.48 -7.32 -12.11
N GLN A 346 -31.35 -8.20 -11.62
CA GLN A 346 -32.80 -8.08 -11.78
C GLN A 346 -33.35 -6.83 -11.07
N SER A 347 -32.87 -6.50 -9.86
CA SER A 347 -33.31 -5.28 -9.16
C SER A 347 -32.89 -4.00 -9.90
N ILE A 348 -31.67 -3.94 -10.43
CA ILE A 348 -31.19 -2.80 -11.24
C ILE A 348 -32.02 -2.62 -12.52
N SER A 349 -32.49 -3.72 -13.14
CA SER A 349 -33.34 -3.66 -14.33
C SER A 349 -34.71 -3.06 -14.02
N ASN A 350 -35.31 -3.39 -12.87
CA ASN A 350 -36.63 -2.92 -12.46
C ASN A 350 -36.66 -1.42 -12.10
N GLU A 351 -35.57 -0.88 -11.56
CA GLU A 351 -35.44 0.55 -11.30
C GLU A 351 -35.36 1.39 -12.59
N LYS A 352 -34.78 0.83 -13.66
CA LYS A 352 -34.67 1.50 -14.97
C LYS A 352 -35.98 1.51 -15.79
N THR A 353 -36.94 0.65 -15.47
CA THR A 353 -38.24 0.57 -16.17
C THR A 353 -39.35 1.38 -15.48
N SER A 354 -39.07 1.97 -14.31
CA SER A 354 -40.01 2.82 -13.55
C SER A 354 -39.86 4.33 -13.82
N TYR A 355 -39.08 4.70 -14.82
CA TYR A 355 -38.97 6.04 -15.41
C TYR A 355 -39.27 5.94 -16.91
#